data_AF-A0A349D7W0-F1
#
_entry.id   AF-A0A349D7W0-F1
#
_cell.length_a   1.000
_cell.length_b   1.000
_cell.length_c   1.000
_cell.angle_alpha   90.00
_cell.angle_beta   90.00
_cell.angle_gamma   90.00
#
_symmetry.space_group_name_H-M   'P 1'
#
loop_
_entity.id
_entity.type
_entity.pdbx_description
1 polymer ?
#
loop_
_entity_poly.entity_id
_entity_poly.type
_entity_poly.pdbx_seq_one_letter_code
_entity_poly.pdbx_strand_id
1 'polypeptide(L)'
;MIRFEHFESILFLLAIPLTLLVFWWYQVWKKKALESFANQRFSSILIQDYSRWKQPIKYLLFATSIFFLTLGLSNPQMGTKLEEVKRKGVDLMIAIDLSNSMLAEDIKPNRLQNSKRAISRL
;
A
#
# COMPACT_ATOMS: atom_id res chain seq x y z
N MET A 1 -0.42 6.07 7.77
CA MET A 1 -1.04 5.32 6.65
C MET A 1 0.10 4.84 5.76
N ILE A 2 0.10 3.57 5.33
CA ILE A 2 1.14 3.05 4.42
C ILE A 2 0.81 3.57 3.02
N ARG A 3 1.74 4.27 2.38
CA ARG A 3 1.61 4.73 0.99
C ARG A 3 2.72 4.10 0.16
N PHE A 4 2.40 3.58 -1.01
CA PHE A 4 3.39 3.14 -1.97
C PHE A 4 3.64 4.28 -2.96
N GLU A 5 4.90 4.60 -3.21
CA GLU A 5 5.28 5.63 -4.19
C GLU A 5 5.08 5.13 -5.61
N HIS A 6 5.44 3.86 -5.84
CA HIS A 6 5.27 3.18 -7.12
C HIS A 6 4.26 2.06 -6.94
N PHE A 7 2.97 2.36 -7.18
CA PHE A 7 1.93 1.33 -7.08
C PHE A 7 2.07 0.28 -8.19
N GLU A 8 2.53 0.69 -9.37
CA GLU A 8 2.73 -0.19 -10.54
C GLU A 8 3.74 -1.31 -10.29
N SER A 9 4.72 -1.10 -9.39
CA SER A 9 5.71 -2.14 -9.11
C SER A 9 5.12 -3.34 -8.37
N ILE A 10 3.94 -3.22 -7.76
CA ILE A 10 3.25 -4.37 -7.16
C ILE A 10 2.89 -5.42 -8.22
N LEU A 11 2.71 -5.04 -9.49
CA LEU A 11 2.46 -6.01 -10.56
C LEU A 11 3.61 -7.01 -10.75
N PHE A 12 4.84 -6.68 -10.35
CA PHE A 12 5.96 -7.62 -10.39
C PHE A 12 5.78 -8.83 -9.47
N LEU A 13 4.89 -8.77 -8.45
CA LEU A 13 4.50 -9.97 -7.69
C LEU A 13 3.87 -11.05 -8.57
N LEU A 14 3.26 -10.69 -9.70
CA LEU A 14 2.69 -11.66 -10.66
C LEU A 14 3.78 -12.53 -11.32
N ALA A 15 5.05 -12.14 -11.25
CA ALA A 15 6.16 -12.99 -11.66
C ALA A 15 6.31 -14.24 -10.80
N ILE A 16 5.88 -14.21 -9.52
CA ILE A 16 5.98 -15.36 -8.61
C ILE A 16 5.09 -16.53 -9.08
N PRO A 17 3.76 -16.37 -9.31
CA PRO A 17 2.94 -17.46 -9.84
C PRO A 17 3.38 -17.91 -11.24
N LEU A 18 3.85 -17.00 -12.09
CA LEU A 18 4.38 -17.35 -13.42
C LEU A 18 5.61 -18.28 -13.32
N THR A 19 6.57 -17.93 -12.46
CA THR A 19 7.77 -18.75 -12.25
C THR A 19 7.46 -20.08 -11.57
N LEU A 20 6.44 -20.13 -10.71
CA LEU A 20 5.88 -21.35 -10.13
C LEU A 20 5.33 -22.30 -11.21
N LEU A 21 4.55 -21.77 -12.16
CA LEU A 21 3.99 -22.55 -13.27
C LEU A 21 5.09 -23.13 -14.17
N VAL A 22 6.07 -22.29 -14.53
CA VAL A 22 7.22 -22.74 -15.34
C VAL A 22 8.02 -23.81 -14.60
N PHE A 23 8.27 -23.63 -13.30
CA PHE A 23 8.95 -24.62 -12.47
C PHE A 23 8.17 -25.93 -12.42
N TRP A 24 6.85 -25.88 -12.20
CA TRP A 24 6.01 -27.07 -12.18
C TRP A 24 6.00 -27.79 -13.52
N TRP A 25 5.83 -27.06 -14.63
CA TRP A 25 5.90 -27.62 -15.98
C TRP A 25 7.24 -28.31 -16.22
N TYR A 26 8.34 -27.65 -15.88
CA TYR A 26 9.68 -28.20 -16.03
C TYR A 26 9.85 -29.51 -15.25
N GLN A 27 9.32 -29.59 -14.03
CA GLN A 27 9.39 -30.80 -13.21
C GLN A 27 8.58 -31.96 -13.82
N VAL A 28 7.39 -31.67 -14.38
CA VAL A 28 6.56 -32.66 -15.09
C VAL A 28 7.26 -33.14 -16.37
N TRP A 29 7.78 -32.21 -17.18
CA TRP A 29 8.51 -32.53 -18.39
C TRP A 29 9.77 -33.37 -18.11
N LYS A 30 10.56 -32.96 -17.12
CA LYS A 30 11.77 -33.68 -16.68
C LYS A 30 11.45 -35.11 -16.27
N LYS A 31 10.35 -35.32 -15.53
CA LYS A 31 9.91 -36.66 -15.12
C LYS A 31 9.58 -37.53 -16.34
N LYS A 32 8.79 -37.02 -17.28
CA LYS A 32 8.42 -37.72 -18.52
C LYS A 32 9.65 -38.04 -19.39
N ALA A 33 10.56 -37.08 -19.55
CA ALA A 33 11.80 -37.28 -20.29
C ALA A 33 12.66 -38.38 -19.64
N LEU A 34 12.84 -38.33 -18.32
CA LEU A 34 13.61 -39.33 -17.59
C LEU A 34 12.99 -40.74 -17.71
N GLU A 35 11.67 -40.84 -17.68
CA GLU A 35 10.94 -42.10 -17.91
C GLU A 35 11.12 -42.62 -19.35
N SER A 36 11.23 -41.74 -20.36
CA SER A 36 11.50 -42.16 -21.75
C SER A 36 12.95 -42.57 -22.02
N PHE A 37 13.92 -42.05 -21.26
CA PHE A 37 15.34 -42.36 -21.42
C PHE A 37 15.79 -43.56 -20.56
N ALA A 38 15.11 -43.80 -19.44
CA ALA A 38 15.43 -44.92 -18.58
C ALA A 38 14.71 -46.19 -19.03
N ASN A 39 15.39 -47.05 -19.80
CA ASN A 39 15.08 -48.48 -19.81
C ASN A 39 14.99 -48.92 -18.34
N GLN A 40 13.84 -49.46 -17.93
CA GLN A 40 13.36 -49.69 -16.54
C GLN A 40 14.33 -50.39 -15.55
N ARG A 41 15.53 -50.80 -15.99
CA ARG A 41 16.55 -51.50 -15.18
C ARG A 41 17.70 -50.64 -14.66
N PHE A 42 17.96 -49.43 -15.17
CA PHE A 42 19.15 -48.65 -14.80
C PHE A 42 18.89 -47.34 -14.04
N SER A 43 17.63 -46.90 -13.92
CA SER A 43 17.31 -45.63 -13.23
C SER A 43 17.58 -45.63 -11.73
N SER A 44 17.53 -46.80 -11.08
CA SER A 44 17.80 -46.93 -9.64
C SER A 44 19.28 -46.86 -9.28
N ILE A 45 20.19 -47.14 -10.23
CA ILE A 45 21.63 -47.22 -9.97
C ILE A 45 22.32 -45.87 -10.25
N LEU A 46 21.82 -45.05 -11.18
CA LEU A 46 22.43 -43.75 -11.51
C LEU A 46 21.96 -42.57 -10.63
N ILE A 47 20.86 -42.69 -9.88
CA ILE A 47 20.19 -41.54 -9.22
C ILE A 47 20.11 -41.74 -7.70
N GLN A 48 21.14 -42.31 -7.10
CA GLN A 48 21.15 -42.63 -5.66
C GLN A 48 21.19 -41.38 -4.77
N ASP A 49 21.69 -40.24 -5.27
CA ASP A 49 21.87 -38.99 -4.50
C ASP A 49 20.93 -37.83 -4.89
N TYR A 50 19.73 -38.12 -5.39
CA TYR A 50 18.77 -37.05 -5.68
C TYR A 50 18.10 -36.50 -4.41
N SER A 51 18.60 -35.37 -3.93
CA SER A 51 17.96 -34.65 -2.83
C SER A 51 16.63 -34.05 -3.26
N ARG A 52 15.53 -34.62 -2.75
CA ARG A 52 14.15 -34.16 -2.98
C ARG A 52 13.90 -32.72 -2.52
N TRP A 53 14.69 -32.23 -1.56
CA TRP A 53 14.53 -30.91 -0.95
C TRP A 53 15.37 -29.80 -1.59
N LYS A 54 16.47 -30.14 -2.28
CA LYS A 54 17.36 -29.12 -2.88
C LYS A 54 16.62 -28.23 -3.90
N GLN A 55 15.76 -28.81 -4.73
CA GLN A 55 15.02 -28.07 -5.76
C GLN A 55 13.94 -27.13 -5.20
N PRO A 56 13.02 -27.58 -4.31
CA PRO A 56 12.03 -26.67 -3.73
C PRO A 56 12.67 -25.58 -2.86
N ILE A 57 13.78 -25.86 -2.16
CA ILE A 57 14.49 -24.83 -1.38
C ILE A 57 15.09 -23.76 -2.31
N LYS A 58 15.71 -24.15 -3.42
CA LYS A 58 16.22 -23.20 -4.43
C LYS A 58 15.09 -22.34 -4.99
N TYR A 59 13.95 -22.95 -5.30
CA TYR A 59 12.78 -22.23 -5.77
C TYR A 59 12.27 -21.24 -4.72
N LEU A 60 12.17 -21.66 -3.45
CA LEU A 60 11.73 -20.80 -2.36
C LEU A 60 12.64 -19.59 -2.18
N LEU A 61 13.96 -19.79 -2.21
CA LEU A 61 14.95 -18.70 -2.15
C LEU A 61 14.76 -17.72 -3.31
N PHE A 62 14.55 -18.24 -4.52
CA PHE A 62 14.32 -17.42 -5.71
C PHE A 62 12.99 -16.64 -5.66
N ALA A 63 11.91 -17.26 -5.21
CA ALA A 63 10.62 -16.57 -5.04
C ALA A 63 10.71 -15.49 -3.95
N THR A 64 11.44 -15.78 -2.87
CA THR A 64 11.65 -14.83 -1.77
C THR A 64 12.49 -13.63 -2.21
N SER A 65 13.49 -13.83 -3.08
CA SER A 65 14.27 -12.72 -3.62
C SER A 65 13.43 -11.80 -4.51
N ILE A 66 12.58 -12.35 -5.39
CA ILE A 66 11.63 -11.56 -6.20
C ILE A 66 10.69 -10.75 -5.29
N PHE A 67 10.19 -11.37 -4.23
CA PHE A 67 9.33 -10.70 -3.26
C PHE A 67 10.03 -9.48 -2.62
N PHE A 68 11.24 -9.66 -2.09
CA PHE A 68 11.98 -8.55 -1.46
C PHE A 68 12.40 -7.47 -2.46
N LEU A 69 12.78 -7.84 -3.69
CA LEU A 69 13.06 -6.87 -4.75
C LEU A 69 11.82 -6.04 -5.08
N THR A 70 10.65 -6.68 -5.17
CA THR A 70 9.39 -5.99 -5.45
C THR A 70 9.00 -5.04 -4.31
N LEU A 71 9.19 -5.46 -3.06
CA LEU A 71 8.98 -4.58 -1.90
C LEU A 71 9.91 -3.38 -1.91
N GLY A 72 11.21 -3.59 -2.20
CA GLY A 72 12.18 -2.50 -2.31
C GLY A 72 11.83 -1.50 -3.41
N LEU A 73 11.42 -2.00 -4.58
CA LEU A 73 10.97 -1.16 -5.71
C LEU A 73 9.69 -0.39 -5.42
N SER A 74 8.78 -0.96 -4.61
CA SER A 74 7.51 -0.31 -4.28
C SER A 74 7.64 0.84 -3.29
N ASN A 75 8.83 1.02 -2.69
CA ASN A 75 9.18 2.05 -1.73
C ASN A 75 8.04 2.36 -0.74
N PRO A 76 7.70 1.42 0.18
CA PRO A 76 6.63 1.62 1.15
C PRO A 76 6.98 2.77 2.09
N GLN A 77 6.26 3.87 1.96
CA GLN A 77 6.41 5.04 2.81
C GLN A 77 5.49 4.88 4.02
N MET A 78 6.11 4.76 5.20
CA MET A 78 5.42 4.77 6.49
C MET A 78 5.64 6.13 7.15
N GLY A 79 4.58 6.91 7.28
CA GLY A 79 4.68 8.23 7.91
C GLY A 79 3.35 8.92 8.14
N THR A 80 3.41 10.03 8.86
CA THR A 80 2.31 10.97 9.02
C THR A 80 2.34 11.93 7.84
N LYS A 81 1.21 12.03 7.12
CA LYS A 81 1.02 13.11 6.16
C LYS A 81 0.74 14.34 7.02
N LEU A 82 1.62 15.34 7.00
CA LEU A 82 1.22 16.69 7.36
C LEU A 82 0.23 17.09 6.28
N GLU A 83 -1.05 16.88 6.56
CA GLU A 83 -2.09 17.44 5.74
C GLU A 83 -1.99 18.94 5.97
N GLU A 84 -1.36 19.65 5.03
CA GLU A 84 -1.53 21.09 4.93
C GLU A 84 -3.01 21.31 4.71
N VAL A 85 -3.74 21.50 5.80
CA VAL A 85 -5.08 22.06 5.77
C VAL A 85 -4.89 23.44 5.17
N LYS A 86 -4.99 23.52 3.84
CA LYS A 86 -5.19 24.77 3.13
C LYS A 86 -6.51 25.30 3.70
N ARG A 87 -6.41 26.12 4.75
CA ARG A 87 -7.53 26.94 5.22
C ARG A 87 -7.91 27.77 4.00
N LYS A 88 -8.91 27.31 3.25
CA LYS A 88 -9.59 28.15 2.28
C LYS A 88 -10.11 29.32 3.10
N GLY A 89 -9.63 30.53 2.80
CA GLY A 89 -10.24 31.73 3.33
C GLY A 89 -11.74 31.62 3.04
N VAL A 90 -12.56 31.66 4.08
CA VAL A 90 -14.01 31.70 3.94
C VAL A 90 -14.39 33.16 3.90
N ASP A 91 -15.10 33.57 2.85
CA ASP A 91 -15.70 34.91 2.79
C ASP A 91 -16.84 34.95 3.82
N LEU A 92 -16.63 35.70 4.91
CA LEU A 92 -17.60 35.84 6.00
C LEU A 92 -18.36 37.16 5.86
N MET A 93 -19.66 37.08 5.55
CA MET A 93 -20.56 38.22 5.58
C MET A 93 -21.34 38.26 6.90
N ILE A 94 -21.18 39.35 7.65
CA ILE A 94 -21.83 39.52 8.95
C ILE A 94 -22.94 40.58 8.82
N ALA A 95 -24.19 40.16 9.03
CA ALA A 95 -25.33 41.05 9.12
C ALA A 95 -25.65 41.35 10.60
N ILE A 96 -25.79 42.63 10.94
CA ILE A 96 -26.11 43.10 12.29
C ILE A 96 -27.44 43.86 12.23
N ASP A 97 -28.36 43.56 13.15
CA ASP A 97 -29.59 44.32 13.31
C ASP A 97 -29.31 45.72 13.89
N LEU A 98 -29.98 46.74 13.35
CA LEU A 98 -29.90 48.14 13.76
C LEU A 98 -31.23 48.65 14.34
N SER A 99 -32.16 47.76 14.68
CA SER A 99 -33.42 48.12 15.32
C SER A 99 -33.21 48.81 16.67
N ASN A 100 -34.20 49.60 17.11
CA ASN A 100 -34.16 50.27 18.42
C ASN A 100 -33.97 49.29 19.60
N SER A 101 -34.39 48.02 19.43
CA SER A 101 -34.18 46.98 20.44
C SER A 101 -32.69 46.67 20.68
N MET A 102 -31.81 46.97 19.72
CA MET A 102 -30.37 46.76 19.83
C MET A 102 -29.67 47.85 20.67
N LEU A 103 -30.36 48.95 20.99
CA LEU A 103 -29.90 49.95 21.96
C LEU A 103 -30.24 49.58 23.41
N ALA A 104 -30.95 48.47 23.63
CA ALA A 104 -31.24 47.98 24.98
C ALA A 104 -29.95 47.66 25.76
N GLU A 105 -29.95 47.99 27.06
CA GLU A 105 -28.82 47.84 27.98
C GLU A 105 -29.02 46.68 28.97
N ASP A 106 -29.90 45.72 28.64
CA ASP A 106 -30.02 44.46 29.39
C ASP A 106 -28.69 43.71 29.49
N ILE A 107 -27.81 43.93 28.51
CA ILE A 107 -26.40 43.56 28.54
C ILE A 107 -25.55 44.82 28.36
N LYS A 108 -24.80 45.22 29.39
CA LYS A 108 -23.87 46.36 29.32
C LYS A 108 -22.79 46.12 28.27
N PRO A 109 -22.40 47.13 27.46
CA PRO A 109 -22.95 48.49 27.41
C PRO A 109 -24.32 48.57 26.73
N ASN A 110 -24.48 48.07 25.51
CA ASN A 110 -25.78 47.76 24.91
C ASN A 110 -25.59 46.61 23.91
N ARG A 111 -26.68 45.96 23.49
CA ARG A 111 -26.63 44.80 22.59
C ARG A 111 -25.80 45.07 21.33
N LEU A 112 -25.99 46.24 20.70
CA LEU A 112 -25.26 46.64 19.49
C LEU A 112 -23.75 46.76 19.72
N GLN A 113 -23.32 47.46 20.77
CA GLN A 113 -21.91 47.57 21.11
C GLN A 113 -21.31 46.22 21.49
N ASN A 114 -22.08 45.36 22.13
CA ASN A 114 -21.62 44.02 22.48
C ASN A 114 -21.43 43.14 21.24
N SER A 115 -22.35 43.19 20.27
CA SER A 115 -22.21 42.53 18.96
C SER A 115 -20.96 43.03 18.22
N LYS A 116 -20.71 44.35 18.19
CA LYS A 116 -19.47 44.91 17.60
C LYS A 116 -18.20 44.37 18.28
N ARG A 117 -18.20 44.26 19.60
CA ARG A 117 -17.07 43.69 20.37
C ARG A 117 -16.87 42.20 20.07
N ALA A 118 -17.95 41.43 19.98
CA ALA A 118 -17.88 40.02 19.64
C ALA A 118 -17.28 39.82 18.24
N ILE A 119 -17.70 40.63 17.26
CA ILE A 119 -17.19 40.58 15.89
C ILE A 119 -15.71 40.97 15.83
N SER A 120 -15.28 41.97 16.58
CA SER A 120 -13.85 42.37 16.62
C SER A 120 -12.91 41.31 17.21
N ARG A 121 -13.46 40.26 17.83
CA ARG A 121 -12.71 39.14 18.45
C ARG A 121 -12.74 37.85 17.63
N LEU A 122 -13.46 37.83 16.50
CA LEU A 122 -13.44 36.74 15.52
C LEU A 122 -12.12 36.77 14.74
#